data_AF-A0A940M7L3-F1
#
_entry.id   AF-A0A940M7L3-F1
#
_cell.length_a   1.000
_cell.length_b   1.000
_cell.length_c   1.000
_cell.angle_alpha   90.00
_cell.angle_beta   90.00
_cell.angle_gamma   90.00
#
_symmetry.space_group_name_H-M   'P 1'
#
loop_
_entity.id
_entity.type
_entity.pdbx_description
1 polymer ?
#
loop_
_entity_poly.entity_id
_entity_poly.type
_entity_poly.pdbx_seq_one_letter_code
_entity_poly.pdbx_strand_id
1 'polypeptide(L)'
;MLPEGIPTVTVTGRYLFPDGRPLSGQVVFRAPALLTFADDDVILGGPVTASLDEQGAFKVTLPATDAPGMNPGGWSYAVAEQFASVAQNRTYQILLPAESPAVDIADLAPTDPTTPNYVAVRGDSAYEVAVAQGFVGTVEQWLASLVGPQGEQGLTGEQGPQGVQGPQGDTGPQGPPGVVQSVNGQAVAEVELGAVDVHAVPDTAPGAAGGVAQLGDDGKVPAAQLPTLGAVESVNEQTGAVVLDAADVQAIPAAEKGADNGVAPLNEFGNVPTANLPDLSGSYVAVSTRGAAGGVATLDSAGIVPAAQLPPPSNEFRPADLALKAWAFDPGLGQSEVKYPSSGSLRVTAVQLHNTETVSSIVWHLFGYNAGITAGDAGIFDSSGARLRTTGDLSVSGKVPQEHGVGGHTYAIPLTSSVTLAPGIYYLAFWMTYTSGNGPGMLVSESNGNFIPTFYGLNNTIRFGVDLSATGLPSSLNLSSFGKDENTTSPNKFWQGLA
;
A
#
# COMPACT_ATOMS: atom_id res chain seq x y z
N MET A 1 -20.61 37.63 3.63
CA MET A 1 -19.80 37.39 2.42
C MET A 1 -18.42 37.02 2.89
N LEU A 2 -17.78 36.03 2.26
CA LEU A 2 -16.41 35.65 2.57
C LEU A 2 -15.45 36.70 1.99
N PRO A 3 -14.26 36.93 2.58
CA PRO A 3 -13.23 37.78 1.99
C PRO A 3 -12.84 37.31 0.57
N GLU A 4 -12.42 38.24 -0.28
CA GLU A 4 -12.00 37.94 -1.66
C GLU A 4 -10.75 37.04 -1.72
N GLY A 5 -9.97 36.95 -0.64
CA GLY A 5 -8.78 36.09 -0.54
C GLY A 5 -9.09 34.60 -0.41
N ILE A 6 -10.34 34.23 -0.06
CA ILE A 6 -10.73 32.83 0.13
C ILE A 6 -11.47 32.33 -1.12
N PRO A 7 -10.89 31.39 -1.91
CA PRO A 7 -11.60 30.75 -3.00
C PRO A 7 -12.91 30.11 -2.53
N THR A 8 -13.98 30.29 -3.29
CA THR A 8 -15.30 29.77 -2.96
C THR A 8 -15.88 28.93 -4.08
N VAL A 9 -16.64 27.91 -3.69
CA VAL A 9 -17.44 27.09 -4.59
C VAL A 9 -18.92 27.37 -4.36
N THR A 10 -19.66 27.57 -5.45
CA THR A 10 -21.11 27.68 -5.44
C THR A 10 -21.72 26.30 -5.62
N VAL A 11 -22.45 25.83 -4.62
CA VAL A 11 -23.18 24.56 -4.65
C VAL A 11 -24.66 24.84 -4.93
N THR A 12 -25.21 24.16 -5.92
CA THR A 12 -26.64 24.16 -6.22
C THR A 12 -27.23 22.77 -6.05
N GLY A 13 -28.55 22.67 -5.94
CA GLY A 13 -29.24 21.39 -6.03
C GLY A 13 -30.74 21.58 -6.06
N ARG A 14 -31.47 20.55 -6.48
CA ARG A 14 -32.94 20.55 -6.52
C ARG A 14 -33.51 19.20 -6.11
N TYR A 15 -34.46 19.22 -5.18
CA TYR A 15 -35.09 18.02 -4.64
C TYR A 15 -36.59 18.04 -4.91
N LEU A 16 -37.07 16.95 -5.51
CA LEU A 16 -38.46 16.76 -5.90
C LEU A 16 -38.94 15.39 -5.41
N PHE A 17 -40.23 15.28 -5.09
CA PHE A 17 -40.90 13.99 -4.95
C PHE A 17 -40.96 13.26 -6.31
N PRO A 18 -41.18 11.92 -6.33
CA PRO A 18 -41.35 11.18 -7.58
C PRO A 18 -42.48 11.69 -8.48
N ASP A 19 -43.46 12.40 -7.92
CA ASP A 19 -44.56 13.03 -8.65
C ASP A 19 -44.21 14.45 -9.18
N GLY A 20 -42.96 14.88 -9.03
CA GLY A 20 -42.43 16.15 -9.51
C GLY A 20 -42.70 17.35 -8.59
N ARG A 21 -43.39 17.18 -7.46
CA ARG A 21 -43.61 18.27 -6.50
C ARG A 21 -42.32 18.64 -5.76
N PRO A 22 -42.04 19.93 -5.53
CA PRO A 22 -40.91 20.38 -4.71
C PRO A 22 -40.90 19.78 -3.31
N LEU A 23 -39.73 19.32 -2.87
CA LEU A 23 -39.48 19.05 -1.46
C LEU A 23 -39.23 20.36 -0.70
N SER A 24 -39.51 20.37 0.61
CA SER A 24 -39.19 21.48 1.50
C SER A 24 -38.25 21.01 2.61
N GLY A 25 -37.48 21.92 3.18
CA GLY A 25 -36.47 21.60 4.20
C GLY A 25 -35.18 22.35 3.94
N GLN A 26 -34.05 21.74 4.30
CA GLN A 26 -32.75 22.37 4.21
C GLN A 26 -31.62 21.37 3.97
N VAL A 27 -30.51 21.85 3.41
CA VAL A 27 -29.25 21.13 3.31
C VAL A 27 -28.23 21.82 4.22
N VAL A 28 -27.58 21.04 5.08
CA VAL A 28 -26.64 21.53 6.09
C VAL A 28 -25.22 21.07 5.75
N PHE A 29 -24.30 22.01 5.57
CA PHE A 29 -22.89 21.78 5.26
C PHE A 29 -22.05 22.04 6.49
N ARG A 30 -21.27 21.06 6.93
CA ARG A 30 -20.42 21.14 8.13
C ARG A 30 -18.96 21.01 7.76
N ALA A 31 -18.21 22.08 7.97
CA ALA A 31 -16.75 22.04 8.04
C ALA A 31 -16.30 21.49 9.42
N PRO A 32 -15.00 21.19 9.61
CA PRO A 32 -14.43 20.90 10.92
C PRO A 32 -14.75 21.99 11.96
N ALA A 33 -14.78 21.62 13.24
CA ALA A 33 -15.23 22.51 14.33
C ALA A 33 -14.42 23.81 14.49
N LEU A 34 -13.19 23.85 13.98
CA LEU A 34 -12.33 25.03 13.98
C LEU A 34 -11.55 25.07 12.67
N LEU A 35 -12.16 25.62 11.62
CA LEU A 35 -11.47 25.91 10.36
C LEU A 35 -11.08 27.39 10.33
N THR A 36 -9.77 27.64 10.28
CA THR A 36 -9.21 29.00 10.27
C THR A 36 -8.51 29.30 8.95
N PHE A 37 -8.66 30.53 8.46
CA PHE A 37 -7.89 31.13 7.37
C PHE A 37 -7.06 32.24 7.99
N ALA A 38 -5.83 31.91 8.39
CA ALA A 38 -5.00 32.81 9.20
C ALA A 38 -4.62 34.10 8.45
N ASP A 39 -4.45 34.00 7.13
CA ASP A 39 -4.07 35.15 6.29
C ASP A 39 -5.24 36.11 6.01
N ASP A 40 -6.48 35.66 6.24
CA ASP A 40 -7.71 36.43 6.02
C ASP A 40 -8.44 36.81 7.33
N ASP A 41 -7.88 36.46 8.50
CA ASP A 41 -8.49 36.63 9.84
C ASP A 41 -9.91 36.02 9.96
N VAL A 42 -10.20 34.93 9.21
CA VAL A 42 -11.52 34.26 9.22
C VAL A 42 -11.48 32.96 10.00
N ILE A 43 -12.51 32.78 10.83
CA ILE A 43 -12.87 31.49 11.41
C ILE A 43 -14.24 31.11 10.90
N LEU A 44 -14.36 29.94 10.27
CA LEU A 44 -15.67 29.36 9.99
C LEU A 44 -16.21 28.67 11.24
N GLY A 45 -17.12 29.34 11.93
CA GLY A 45 -17.80 28.81 13.11
C GLY A 45 -19.18 28.25 12.76
N GLY A 46 -19.32 26.91 12.77
CA GLY A 46 -20.62 26.22 12.70
C GLY A 46 -21.10 25.83 11.30
N PRO A 47 -22.20 25.07 11.22
CA PRO A 47 -22.77 24.63 9.95
C PRO A 47 -23.28 25.80 9.10
N VAL A 48 -23.10 25.72 7.78
CA VAL A 48 -23.81 26.55 6.82
C VAL A 48 -25.09 25.82 6.41
N THR A 49 -26.24 26.47 6.57
CA THR A 49 -27.55 25.89 6.22
C THR A 49 -28.13 26.60 5.01
N ALA A 50 -28.52 25.84 3.99
CA ALA A 50 -29.22 26.31 2.81
C ALA A 50 -30.66 25.78 2.82
N SER A 51 -31.66 26.66 2.97
CA SER A 51 -33.07 26.29 2.87
C SER A 51 -33.48 26.06 1.42
N LEU A 52 -34.37 25.11 1.18
CA LEU A 52 -34.98 24.91 -0.13
C LEU A 52 -36.02 26.01 -0.40
N ASP A 53 -36.02 26.54 -1.61
CA ASP A 53 -37.01 27.51 -2.09
C ASP A 53 -38.34 26.84 -2.49
N GLU A 54 -39.29 27.64 -3.00
CA GLU A 54 -40.60 27.16 -3.45
C GLU A 54 -40.53 26.14 -4.62
N GLN A 55 -39.39 26.06 -5.31
CA GLN A 55 -39.12 25.13 -6.41
C GLN A 55 -38.34 23.90 -5.95
N GLY A 56 -38.03 23.80 -4.65
CA GLY A 56 -37.28 22.71 -4.03
C GLY A 56 -35.78 22.81 -4.30
N ALA A 57 -35.30 23.98 -4.73
CA ALA A 57 -33.92 24.23 -5.07
C ALA A 57 -33.19 25.02 -3.98
N PHE A 58 -31.86 24.94 -3.98
CA PHE A 58 -31.02 25.81 -3.17
C PHE A 58 -29.78 26.25 -3.94
N LYS A 59 -29.17 27.34 -3.46
CA LYS A 59 -27.86 27.83 -3.90
C LYS A 59 -27.12 28.36 -2.69
N VAL A 60 -25.89 27.90 -2.49
CA VAL A 60 -25.02 28.34 -1.39
C VAL A 60 -23.59 28.50 -1.87
N THR A 61 -22.89 29.49 -1.34
CA THR A 61 -21.46 29.71 -1.61
C THR A 61 -20.68 29.31 -0.37
N LEU A 62 -19.74 28.37 -0.54
CA LEU A 62 -18.95 27.77 0.53
C LEU A 62 -17.46 27.95 0.22
N PRO A 63 -16.58 28.08 1.23
CA PRO A 63 -15.14 28.02 1.00
C PRO A 63 -14.72 26.72 0.35
N ALA A 64 -13.79 26.81 -0.59
CA ALA A 64 -13.21 25.63 -1.23
C ALA A 64 -12.42 24.78 -0.22
N THR A 65 -12.43 23.45 -0.38
CA THR A 65 -11.77 22.50 0.53
C THR A 65 -10.24 22.47 0.38
N ASP A 66 -9.71 23.16 -0.63
CA ASP A 66 -8.30 23.30 -1.00
C ASP A 66 -7.83 24.77 -1.06
N ALA A 67 -8.65 25.71 -0.57
CA ALA A 67 -8.24 27.09 -0.36
C ALA A 67 -6.90 27.22 0.42
N PRO A 68 -5.94 28.06 -0.05
CA PRO A 68 -4.65 28.22 0.60
C PRO A 68 -4.78 28.83 2.00
N GLY A 69 -3.81 28.54 2.89
CA GLY A 69 -3.76 29.15 4.23
C GLY A 69 -4.76 28.58 5.25
N MET A 70 -5.51 27.54 4.90
CA MET A 70 -6.46 26.89 5.80
C MET A 70 -5.79 25.97 6.83
N ASN A 71 -6.39 25.87 8.03
CA ASN A 71 -5.99 24.91 9.06
C ASN A 71 -7.25 24.38 9.79
N PRO A 72 -7.48 23.07 9.88
CA PRO A 72 -6.68 21.99 9.27
C PRO A 72 -6.81 21.95 7.74
N GLY A 73 -5.79 21.41 7.05
CA GLY A 73 -5.88 21.05 5.63
C GLY A 73 -6.44 19.64 5.43
N GLY A 74 -6.79 19.28 4.19
CA GLY A 74 -7.19 17.91 3.83
C GLY A 74 -8.50 17.43 4.46
N TRP A 75 -9.53 18.28 4.48
CA TRP A 75 -10.85 17.99 5.04
C TRP A 75 -11.94 17.99 3.96
N SER A 76 -13.13 17.50 4.32
CA SER A 76 -14.34 17.51 3.47
C SER A 76 -15.54 18.07 4.24
N TYR A 77 -16.55 18.55 3.50
CA TYR A 77 -17.81 18.94 4.12
C TYR A 77 -18.67 17.72 4.42
N ALA A 78 -19.14 17.61 5.67
CA ALA A 78 -20.24 16.70 6.00
C ALA A 78 -21.57 17.38 5.63
N VAL A 79 -22.26 16.83 4.63
CA VAL A 79 -23.56 17.29 4.15
C VAL A 79 -24.65 16.49 4.83
N ALA A 80 -25.63 17.16 5.42
CA ALA A 80 -26.86 16.55 5.92
C ALA A 80 -28.08 17.12 5.20
N GLU A 81 -28.80 16.27 4.47
CA GLU A 81 -30.06 16.60 3.81
C GLU A 81 -31.22 16.43 4.79
N GLN A 82 -31.83 17.54 5.22
CA GLN A 82 -32.88 17.58 6.23
C GLN A 82 -34.19 18.01 5.61
N PHE A 83 -34.91 17.08 4.98
CA PHE A 83 -36.17 17.37 4.30
C PHE A 83 -37.38 17.14 5.20
N ALA A 84 -38.35 18.03 5.12
CA ALA A 84 -39.63 17.87 5.79
C ALA A 84 -40.39 16.68 5.15
N SER A 85 -41.02 15.86 5.99
CA SER A 85 -41.83 14.69 5.57
C SER A 85 -41.05 13.53 4.94
N VAL A 86 -39.71 13.52 5.02
CA VAL A 86 -38.88 12.36 4.68
C VAL A 86 -38.44 11.68 5.98
N ALA A 87 -38.70 10.37 6.10
CA ALA A 87 -38.51 9.63 7.35
C ALA A 87 -37.03 9.36 7.68
N GLN A 88 -36.14 9.42 6.69
CA GLN A 88 -34.70 9.26 6.87
C GLN A 88 -33.95 10.35 6.12
N ASN A 89 -33.21 11.17 6.87
CA ASN A 89 -32.30 12.17 6.36
C ASN A 89 -30.95 11.52 6.02
N ARG A 90 -30.35 11.88 4.88
CA ARG A 90 -29.07 11.32 4.43
C ARG A 90 -27.91 12.21 4.86
N THR A 91 -26.78 11.59 5.20
CA THR A 91 -25.51 12.28 5.48
C THR A 91 -24.39 11.69 4.65
N TYR A 92 -23.57 12.53 4.01
CA TYR A 92 -22.43 12.13 3.18
C TYR A 92 -21.33 13.20 3.19
N GLN A 93 -20.17 12.88 2.63
CA GLN A 93 -19.00 13.76 2.56
C GLN A 93 -18.80 14.27 1.12
N ILE A 94 -18.48 15.55 0.95
CA ILE A 94 -18.10 16.11 -0.36
C ILE A 94 -16.81 16.93 -0.28
N LEU A 95 -16.02 16.90 -1.35
CA LEU A 95 -14.93 17.83 -1.60
C LEU A 95 -15.43 18.93 -2.54
N LEU A 96 -15.01 20.17 -2.29
CA LEU A 96 -15.35 21.34 -3.09
C LEU A 96 -14.06 22.03 -3.53
N PRO A 97 -13.33 21.49 -4.51
CA PRO A 97 -12.06 22.06 -4.94
C PRO A 97 -12.27 23.39 -5.67
N ALA A 98 -11.34 24.32 -5.50
CA ALA A 98 -11.42 25.68 -6.05
C ALA A 98 -11.47 25.70 -7.59
N GLU A 99 -10.91 24.66 -8.24
CA GLU A 99 -10.95 24.47 -9.69
C GLU A 99 -12.37 24.22 -10.24
N SER A 100 -13.30 23.81 -9.36
CA SER A 100 -14.71 23.57 -9.68
C SER A 100 -15.59 24.61 -8.97
N PRO A 101 -15.60 25.88 -9.43
CA PRO A 101 -16.23 26.98 -8.71
C PRO A 101 -17.77 26.93 -8.69
N ALA A 102 -18.38 26.05 -9.49
CA ALA A 102 -19.81 25.80 -9.50
C ALA A 102 -20.09 24.30 -9.67
N VAL A 103 -20.86 23.73 -8.74
CA VAL A 103 -21.19 22.29 -8.72
C VAL A 103 -22.67 22.08 -8.40
N ASP A 104 -23.31 21.12 -9.08
CA ASP A 104 -24.59 20.58 -8.62
C ASP A 104 -24.32 19.47 -7.62
N ILE A 105 -25.01 19.50 -6.48
CA ILE A 105 -24.85 18.51 -5.43
C ILE A 105 -25.26 17.12 -5.89
N ALA A 106 -26.14 17.00 -6.90
CA ALA A 106 -26.52 15.71 -7.48
C ALA A 106 -25.37 15.00 -8.20
N ASP A 107 -24.38 15.75 -8.70
CA ASP A 107 -23.18 15.19 -9.35
C ASP A 107 -22.16 14.66 -8.33
N LEU A 108 -22.24 15.14 -7.08
CA LEU A 108 -21.36 14.76 -5.98
C LEU A 108 -22.00 13.74 -5.03
N ALA A 109 -23.33 13.75 -4.92
CA ALA A 109 -24.06 12.91 -3.98
C ALA A 109 -23.96 11.43 -4.37
N PRO A 110 -23.62 10.52 -3.43
CA PRO A 110 -23.55 9.09 -3.73
C PRO A 110 -24.94 8.53 -4.05
N THR A 111 -25.01 7.60 -5.01
CA THR A 111 -26.25 6.97 -5.47
C THR A 111 -26.84 5.97 -4.45
N ASP A 112 -26.07 5.57 -3.43
CA ASP A 112 -26.49 4.70 -2.34
C ASP A 112 -25.83 5.10 -0.99
N PRO A 113 -26.60 5.52 0.03
CA PRO A 113 -26.07 5.89 1.34
C PRO A 113 -25.58 4.70 2.19
N THR A 114 -25.86 3.45 1.78
CA THR A 114 -25.42 2.23 2.47
C THR A 114 -24.16 1.62 1.90
N THR A 115 -23.69 2.14 0.76
CA THR A 115 -22.48 1.69 0.07
C THR A 115 -21.59 2.91 -0.17
N PRO A 116 -20.65 3.27 0.73
CA PRO A 116 -19.75 4.40 0.52
C PRO A 116 -18.73 4.04 -0.57
N ASN A 117 -19.16 4.10 -1.84
CA ASN A 117 -18.27 4.13 -2.97
C ASN A 117 -17.70 5.54 -3.05
N TYR A 118 -16.49 5.72 -2.52
CA TYR A 118 -15.68 6.88 -2.86
C TYR A 118 -15.38 6.79 -4.36
N VAL A 119 -15.86 7.75 -5.16
CA VAL A 119 -15.29 7.95 -6.49
C VAL A 119 -13.92 8.56 -6.26
N ALA A 120 -12.88 7.73 -6.34
CA ALA A 120 -11.53 8.25 -6.47
C ALA A 120 -11.49 9.04 -7.79
N VAL A 121 -11.53 10.36 -7.68
CA VAL A 121 -11.15 11.22 -8.81
C VAL A 121 -9.67 10.94 -9.03
N ARG A 122 -9.35 10.36 -10.18
CA ARG A 122 -8.00 10.04 -10.61
C ARG A 122 -7.21 11.35 -10.65
N GLY A 123 -6.12 11.44 -9.90
CA GLY A 123 -5.15 12.52 -10.09
C GLY A 123 -4.52 12.46 -11.48
N ASP A 124 -4.18 13.62 -12.03
CA ASP A 124 -3.58 13.76 -13.35
C ASP A 124 -2.41 12.76 -13.56
N SER A 125 -2.40 12.11 -14.72
CA SER A 125 -1.26 11.32 -15.14
C SER A 125 -0.02 12.20 -15.34
N ALA A 126 1.18 11.62 -15.23
CA ALA A 126 2.43 12.33 -15.47
C ALA A 126 2.48 13.01 -16.87
N TYR A 127 1.76 12.46 -17.85
CA TYR A 127 1.59 13.07 -19.16
C TYR A 127 0.67 14.31 -19.11
N GLU A 128 -0.46 14.24 -18.41
CA GLU A 128 -1.38 15.39 -18.24
C GLU A 128 -0.70 16.53 -17.48
N VAL A 129 0.12 16.21 -16.46
CA VAL A 129 0.98 17.19 -15.79
C VAL A 129 2.02 17.77 -16.76
N ALA A 130 2.63 16.95 -17.63
CA ALA A 130 3.59 17.45 -18.63
C ALA A 130 2.92 18.40 -19.63
N VAL A 131 1.71 18.09 -20.11
CA VAL A 131 0.93 18.97 -21.00
C VAL A 131 0.58 20.29 -20.30
N ALA A 132 0.16 20.22 -19.03
CA ALA A 132 -0.10 21.40 -18.22
C ALA A 132 1.16 22.28 -18.02
N GLN A 133 2.35 21.67 -17.97
CA GLN A 133 3.65 22.35 -17.89
C GLN A 133 4.22 22.74 -19.28
N GLY A 134 3.42 22.66 -20.34
CA GLY A 134 3.77 23.17 -21.68
C GLY A 134 4.31 22.13 -22.66
N PHE A 135 4.23 20.84 -22.35
CA PHE A 135 4.53 19.79 -23.32
C PHE A 135 3.48 19.77 -24.44
N VAL A 136 3.93 19.77 -25.69
CA VAL A 136 3.09 19.66 -26.88
C VAL A 136 3.47 18.39 -27.63
N GLY A 137 2.58 17.39 -27.63
CA GLY A 137 2.79 16.11 -28.30
C GLY A 137 1.73 15.09 -27.89
N THR A 138 1.85 13.84 -28.35
CA THR A 138 1.04 12.71 -27.89
C THR A 138 1.70 11.97 -26.71
N VAL A 139 0.96 11.09 -26.04
CA VAL A 139 1.50 10.22 -24.98
C VAL A 139 2.68 9.39 -25.49
N GLU A 140 2.60 8.88 -26.71
CA GLU A 140 3.67 8.08 -27.31
C GLU A 140 4.93 8.92 -27.58
N GLN A 141 4.76 10.17 -28.00
CA GLN A 141 5.87 11.11 -28.20
C GLN A 141 6.51 11.50 -26.87
N TRP A 142 5.70 11.68 -25.83
CA TRP A 142 6.17 11.93 -24.48
C TRP A 142 6.97 10.73 -23.95
N LEU A 143 6.44 9.51 -24.08
CA LEU A 143 7.15 8.29 -23.67
C LEU A 143 8.46 8.09 -24.45
N ALA A 144 8.47 8.36 -25.75
CA ALA A 144 9.68 8.31 -26.57
C ALA A 144 10.74 9.34 -26.10
N SER A 145 10.32 10.51 -25.61
CA SER A 145 11.24 11.52 -25.07
C SER A 145 11.94 11.11 -23.77
N LEU A 146 11.38 10.13 -23.04
CA LEU A 146 11.95 9.61 -21.80
C LEU A 146 13.02 8.52 -22.04
N VAL A 147 13.11 8.01 -23.27
CA VAL A 147 14.10 7.00 -23.65
C VAL A 147 15.36 7.70 -24.14
N GLY A 148 16.45 7.59 -23.39
CA GLY A 148 17.75 8.09 -23.81
C GLY A 148 18.26 7.37 -25.09
N PRO A 149 19.18 7.99 -25.85
CA PRO A 149 19.74 7.35 -27.04
C PRO A 149 20.41 6.02 -26.69
N GLN A 150 20.26 5.03 -27.58
CA GLN A 150 21.00 3.77 -27.48
C GLN A 150 22.50 4.09 -27.49
N GLY A 151 23.24 3.61 -26.49
CA GLY A 151 24.69 3.78 -26.44
C GLY A 151 25.38 3.21 -27.68
N GLU A 152 26.48 3.84 -28.09
CA GLU A 152 27.28 3.37 -29.23
C GLU A 152 27.67 1.89 -29.04
N GLN A 153 27.57 1.13 -30.12
CA GLN A 153 27.98 -0.27 -30.12
C GLN A 153 29.47 -0.37 -29.78
N GLY A 154 29.81 -1.15 -28.75
CA GLY A 154 31.20 -1.35 -28.35
C GLY A 154 32.05 -1.89 -29.51
N LEU A 155 33.28 -1.37 -29.63
CA LEU A 155 34.25 -1.82 -30.62
C LEU A 155 34.49 -3.33 -30.51
N THR A 156 34.44 -4.04 -31.63
CA THR A 156 34.78 -5.47 -31.71
C THR A 156 36.20 -5.69 -31.19
N GLY A 157 36.36 -6.60 -30.22
CA GLY A 157 37.65 -6.90 -29.61
C GLY A 157 38.70 -7.37 -30.61
N GLU A 158 39.97 -7.06 -30.34
CA GLU A 158 41.10 -7.47 -31.16
C GLU A 158 41.14 -9.01 -31.30
N GLN A 159 41.30 -9.48 -32.55
CA GLN A 159 41.45 -10.90 -32.86
C GLN A 159 42.73 -11.44 -32.21
N GLY A 160 42.61 -12.49 -31.40
CA GLY A 160 43.74 -13.11 -30.71
C GLY A 160 44.84 -13.58 -31.68
N PRO A 161 46.12 -13.61 -31.25
CA PRO A 161 47.22 -14.00 -32.12
C PRO A 161 47.03 -15.43 -32.65
N GLN A 162 47.19 -15.59 -33.96
CA GLN A 162 47.08 -16.88 -34.64
C GLN A 162 48.15 -17.84 -34.13
N GLY A 163 47.74 -19.06 -33.74
CA GLY A 163 48.63 -20.09 -33.22
C GLY A 163 49.74 -20.45 -34.22
N VAL A 164 50.94 -20.71 -33.70
CA VAL A 164 52.10 -21.13 -34.51
C VAL A 164 51.79 -22.39 -35.31
N GLN A 165 52.05 -22.34 -36.61
CA GLN A 165 51.85 -23.45 -37.55
C GLN A 165 52.79 -24.62 -37.19
N GLY A 166 52.24 -25.83 -37.05
CA GLY A 166 53.04 -27.03 -36.76
C GLY A 166 54.02 -27.35 -37.89
N PRO A 167 55.15 -28.04 -37.60
CA PRO A 167 56.13 -28.38 -38.62
C PRO A 167 55.52 -29.28 -39.69
N GLN A 168 55.83 -28.95 -40.95
CA GLN A 168 55.38 -29.67 -42.15
C GLN A 168 55.89 -31.12 -42.12
N GLY A 169 54.99 -32.09 -42.30
CA GLY A 169 55.34 -33.50 -42.35
C GLY A 169 56.09 -33.89 -43.63
N ASP A 170 56.96 -34.90 -43.52
CA ASP A 170 57.81 -35.37 -44.61
C ASP A 170 57.01 -35.86 -45.83
N THR A 171 57.47 -35.48 -47.02
CA THR A 171 56.87 -35.85 -48.30
C THR A 171 56.95 -37.37 -48.54
N GLY A 172 55.79 -38.01 -48.74
CA GLY A 172 55.73 -39.42 -49.09
C GLY A 172 56.30 -39.73 -50.49
N PRO A 173 56.75 -40.97 -50.76
CA PRO A 173 57.34 -41.33 -52.05
C PRO A 173 56.33 -41.22 -53.20
N GLN A 174 56.77 -40.67 -54.33
CA GLN A 174 55.97 -40.44 -55.53
C GLN A 174 55.50 -41.78 -56.16
N GLY A 175 54.19 -41.91 -56.39
CA GLY A 175 53.62 -43.05 -57.12
C GLY A 175 53.89 -42.99 -58.63
N PRO A 176 53.85 -44.12 -59.35
CA PRO A 176 54.12 -44.16 -60.79
C PRO A 176 53.06 -43.38 -61.61
N PRO A 177 53.42 -42.71 -62.72
CA PRO A 177 52.54 -41.79 -63.44
C PRO A 177 51.33 -42.48 -64.10
N GLY A 178 50.15 -41.88 -63.96
CA GLY A 178 48.98 -42.19 -64.79
C GLY A 178 49.03 -41.43 -66.11
N VAL A 179 48.60 -42.07 -67.21
CA VAL A 179 48.71 -41.51 -68.57
C VAL A 179 47.55 -40.53 -68.82
N VAL A 180 47.84 -39.24 -68.92
CA VAL A 180 46.88 -38.20 -69.32
C VAL A 180 46.75 -38.23 -70.85
N GLN A 181 45.55 -38.50 -71.39
CA GLN A 181 45.35 -38.73 -72.83
C GLN A 181 45.07 -37.45 -73.65
N SER A 182 44.83 -36.30 -73.01
CA SER A 182 44.84 -34.97 -73.65
C SER A 182 44.79 -33.85 -72.61
N VAL A 183 45.42 -32.70 -72.87
CA VAL A 183 45.26 -31.44 -72.12
C VAL A 183 45.07 -30.31 -73.13
N ASN A 184 44.07 -29.42 -72.92
CA ASN A 184 43.77 -28.27 -73.79
C ASN A 184 43.70 -28.56 -75.30
N GLY A 185 43.16 -29.73 -75.68
CA GLY A 185 42.88 -30.05 -77.09
C GLY A 185 44.07 -30.62 -77.88
N GLN A 186 45.22 -30.84 -77.25
CA GLN A 186 46.33 -31.58 -77.85
C GLN A 186 46.38 -33.02 -77.32
N ALA A 187 46.41 -33.99 -78.24
CA ALA A 187 46.43 -35.42 -77.95
C ALA A 187 47.63 -36.07 -78.65
N VAL A 188 48.80 -35.95 -78.03
CA VAL A 188 50.04 -36.63 -78.42
C VAL A 188 50.69 -37.23 -77.17
N ALA A 189 51.53 -38.25 -77.35
CA ALA A 189 52.06 -39.10 -76.28
C ALA A 189 52.90 -38.37 -75.22
N GLU A 190 53.32 -37.13 -75.49
CA GLU A 190 54.03 -36.25 -74.58
C GLU A 190 53.51 -34.83 -74.84
N VAL A 191 52.77 -34.25 -73.89
CA VAL A 191 52.20 -32.90 -74.03
C VAL A 191 53.21 -31.91 -73.46
N GLU A 192 53.95 -31.23 -74.33
CA GLU A 192 54.82 -30.11 -73.95
C GLU A 192 53.99 -28.82 -74.00
N LEU A 193 53.59 -28.30 -72.84
CA LEU A 193 52.88 -27.02 -72.73
C LEU A 193 53.90 -25.89 -72.54
N GLY A 194 53.93 -24.93 -73.46
CA GLY A 194 54.68 -23.68 -73.30
C GLY A 194 53.95 -22.68 -72.42
N ALA A 195 54.64 -21.61 -72.02
CA ALA A 195 54.08 -20.55 -71.17
C ALA A 195 52.78 -19.93 -71.75
N VAL A 196 52.63 -19.89 -73.08
CA VAL A 196 51.44 -19.35 -73.74
C VAL A 196 50.23 -20.26 -73.57
N ASP A 197 50.44 -21.58 -73.54
CA ASP A 197 49.37 -22.59 -73.52
C ASP A 197 48.65 -22.66 -72.16
N VAL A 198 49.33 -22.20 -71.10
CA VAL A 198 48.80 -22.14 -69.72
C VAL A 198 48.54 -20.70 -69.25
N HIS A 199 48.69 -19.71 -70.14
CA HIS A 199 48.69 -18.29 -69.78
C HIS A 199 49.63 -17.99 -68.60
N ALA A 200 50.79 -18.65 -68.55
CA ALA A 200 51.78 -18.43 -67.51
C ALA A 200 52.23 -16.97 -67.56
N VAL A 201 52.20 -16.35 -66.39
CA VAL A 201 52.72 -15.02 -66.18
C VAL A 201 54.23 -15.07 -66.44
N PRO A 202 54.79 -14.17 -67.29
CA PRO A 202 56.23 -14.12 -67.52
C PRO A 202 56.98 -13.97 -66.20
N ASP A 203 58.11 -14.65 -66.07
CA ASP A 203 59.05 -14.59 -64.95
C ASP A 203 59.60 -13.18 -64.68
N THR A 204 59.37 -12.23 -65.59
CA THR A 204 59.66 -10.80 -65.45
C THR A 204 58.51 -9.96 -64.87
N ALA A 205 57.30 -10.51 -64.73
CA ALA A 205 56.13 -9.77 -64.28
C ALA A 205 55.97 -9.64 -62.76
N PRO A 206 56.44 -10.58 -61.90
CA PRO A 206 56.32 -10.40 -60.46
C PRO A 206 57.16 -9.23 -59.94
N GLY A 207 56.50 -8.26 -59.28
CA GLY A 207 57.16 -7.08 -58.71
C GLY A 207 57.52 -5.97 -59.70
N ALA A 208 57.18 -6.10 -60.99
CA ALA A 208 57.30 -5.02 -61.97
C ALA A 208 56.09 -4.07 -61.93
N ALA A 209 56.27 -2.81 -62.34
CA ALA A 209 55.18 -1.84 -62.42
C ALA A 209 54.08 -2.31 -63.40
N GLY A 210 52.86 -2.51 -62.91
CA GLY A 210 51.73 -3.06 -63.68
C GLY A 210 51.71 -4.60 -63.79
N GLY A 211 52.61 -5.30 -63.12
CA GLY A 211 52.64 -6.77 -63.02
C GLY A 211 51.87 -7.32 -61.81
N VAL A 212 52.10 -8.59 -61.47
CA VAL A 212 51.50 -9.25 -60.30
C VAL A 212 52.31 -8.95 -59.03
N ALA A 213 51.62 -8.56 -57.96
CA ALA A 213 52.25 -8.31 -56.68
C ALA A 213 52.75 -9.62 -56.05
N GLN A 214 53.97 -9.60 -55.53
CA GLN A 214 54.53 -10.70 -54.74
C GLN A 214 54.23 -10.47 -53.26
N LEU A 215 54.02 -11.54 -52.51
CA LEU A 215 53.95 -11.48 -51.05
C LEU A 215 55.36 -11.59 -50.48
N GLY A 216 55.67 -10.81 -49.45
CA GLY A 216 56.88 -10.94 -48.66
C GLY A 216 56.78 -12.11 -47.67
N ASP A 217 57.83 -12.29 -46.86
CA ASP A 217 57.93 -13.37 -45.88
C ASP A 217 56.82 -13.33 -44.81
N ASP A 218 56.15 -12.19 -44.64
CA ASP A 218 55.00 -11.98 -43.76
C ASP A 218 53.64 -12.27 -44.44
N GLY A 219 53.66 -12.75 -45.68
CA GLY A 219 52.47 -13.03 -46.48
C GLY A 219 51.74 -11.79 -46.99
N LYS A 220 52.36 -10.60 -46.94
CA LYS A 220 51.77 -9.33 -47.42
C LYS A 220 52.53 -8.77 -48.62
N VAL A 221 51.86 -7.99 -49.47
CA VAL A 221 52.53 -7.30 -50.56
C VAL A 221 53.51 -6.25 -50.00
N PRO A 222 54.81 -6.30 -50.34
CA PRO A 222 55.78 -5.31 -49.86
C PRO A 222 55.37 -3.89 -50.25
N ALA A 223 55.59 -2.94 -49.35
CA ALA A 223 55.18 -1.53 -49.55
C ALA A 223 55.73 -0.91 -50.85
N ALA A 224 56.89 -1.36 -51.33
CA ALA A 224 57.49 -0.92 -52.58
C ALA A 224 56.68 -1.32 -53.85
N GLN A 225 55.77 -2.28 -53.73
CA GLN A 225 54.89 -2.75 -54.81
C GLN A 225 53.46 -2.20 -54.70
N LEU A 226 53.12 -1.54 -53.59
CA LEU A 226 51.85 -0.85 -53.45
C LEU A 226 51.91 0.49 -54.17
N PRO A 227 50.81 0.94 -54.82
CA PRO A 227 50.73 2.31 -55.29
C PRO A 227 50.93 3.25 -54.11
N THR A 228 51.59 4.39 -54.32
CA THR A 228 51.67 5.46 -53.33
C THR A 228 50.26 5.98 -53.06
N LEU A 229 49.62 5.46 -52.02
CA LEU A 229 48.39 6.00 -51.47
C LEU A 229 48.74 7.32 -50.79
N GLY A 230 48.09 8.41 -51.20
CA GLY A 230 48.19 9.69 -50.50
C GLY A 230 47.69 9.54 -49.05
N ALA A 231 48.20 10.37 -48.14
CA ALA A 231 47.63 10.49 -46.80
C ALA A 231 46.12 10.79 -46.91
N VAL A 232 45.32 10.27 -45.97
CA VAL A 232 43.88 10.55 -45.88
C VAL A 232 43.66 12.06 -46.08
N GLU A 233 43.04 12.43 -47.20
CA GLU A 233 42.99 13.84 -47.60
C GLU A 233 41.99 14.63 -46.78
N SER A 234 40.99 13.99 -46.14
CA SER A 234 40.10 14.65 -45.18
C SER A 234 39.39 13.74 -44.18
N VAL A 235 39.01 14.30 -43.02
CA VAL A 235 38.06 13.75 -42.04
C VAL A 235 37.19 14.91 -41.55
N ASN A 236 35.85 14.76 -41.57
CA ASN A 236 34.89 15.81 -41.17
C ASN A 236 35.20 17.20 -41.78
N GLU A 237 35.36 17.25 -43.10
CA GLU A 237 35.62 18.48 -43.89
C GLU A 237 37.00 19.15 -43.65
N GLN A 238 37.80 18.67 -42.70
CA GLN A 238 39.18 19.11 -42.53
C GLN A 238 40.08 18.33 -43.49
N THR A 239 40.95 19.02 -44.23
CA THR A 239 41.87 18.40 -45.21
C THR A 239 43.32 18.35 -44.71
N GLY A 240 44.06 17.28 -45.03
CA GLY A 240 45.47 17.10 -44.68
C GLY A 240 45.72 16.15 -43.48
N ALA A 241 46.85 16.33 -42.76
CA ALA A 241 47.17 15.54 -41.57
C ALA A 241 46.20 15.89 -40.43
N VAL A 242 45.10 15.15 -40.33
CA VAL A 242 44.05 15.40 -39.34
C VAL A 242 44.53 14.93 -37.96
N VAL A 243 44.92 15.89 -37.12
CA VAL A 243 45.14 15.68 -35.68
C VAL A 243 43.89 16.20 -34.97
N LEU A 244 42.99 15.31 -34.58
CA LEU A 244 41.80 15.66 -33.82
C LEU A 244 42.19 15.85 -32.35
N ASP A 245 41.85 17.00 -31.77
CA ASP A 245 41.95 17.24 -30.34
C ASP A 245 40.65 16.85 -29.61
N ALA A 246 40.66 16.98 -28.28
CA ALA A 246 39.49 16.64 -27.47
C ALA A 246 38.25 17.49 -27.79
N ALA A 247 38.43 18.74 -28.25
CA ALA A 247 37.33 19.60 -28.64
C ALA A 247 36.71 19.18 -29.97
N ASP A 248 37.54 18.70 -30.91
CA ASP A 248 37.07 18.23 -32.23
C ASP A 248 36.09 17.03 -32.14
N VAL A 249 36.21 16.22 -31.08
CA VAL A 249 35.33 15.07 -30.82
C VAL A 249 34.35 15.29 -29.67
N GLN A 250 34.28 16.51 -29.12
CA GLN A 250 33.48 16.83 -27.93
C GLN A 250 33.79 15.88 -26.74
N ALA A 251 35.04 15.45 -26.60
CA ALA A 251 35.45 14.60 -25.50
C ALA A 251 35.41 15.37 -24.18
N ILE A 252 34.76 14.76 -23.20
CA ILE A 252 34.64 15.32 -21.85
C ILE A 252 36.00 15.22 -21.14
N PRO A 253 36.51 16.30 -20.50
CA PRO A 253 37.76 16.27 -19.76
C PRO A 253 37.77 15.17 -18.69
N ALA A 254 38.86 14.41 -18.61
CA ALA A 254 39.00 13.33 -17.61
C ALA A 254 38.84 13.84 -16.15
N ALA A 255 39.11 15.13 -15.90
CA ALA A 255 38.92 15.78 -14.61
C ALA A 255 37.44 15.93 -14.19
N GLU A 256 36.50 15.86 -15.13
CA GLU A 256 35.07 15.94 -14.83
C GLU A 256 34.49 14.57 -14.41
N LYS A 257 35.25 13.48 -14.59
CA LYS A 257 34.81 12.14 -14.20
C LYS A 257 34.82 12.01 -12.67
N GLY A 258 33.61 11.91 -12.09
CA GLY A 258 33.42 11.76 -10.65
C GLY A 258 33.63 13.03 -9.82
N ALA A 259 33.75 14.19 -10.47
CA ALA A 259 33.73 15.49 -9.80
C ALA A 259 32.30 15.95 -9.48
N ASP A 260 32.15 16.83 -8.48
CA ASP A 260 30.87 17.48 -8.18
C ASP A 260 30.37 18.27 -9.41
N ASN A 261 29.12 18.05 -9.83
CA ASN A 261 28.52 18.56 -11.06
C ASN A 261 29.20 18.11 -12.38
N GLY A 262 30.06 17.08 -12.33
CA GLY A 262 30.67 16.45 -13.50
C GLY A 262 29.90 15.23 -14.00
N VAL A 263 30.60 14.33 -14.71
CA VAL A 263 30.03 13.07 -15.23
C VAL A 263 30.23 11.95 -14.23
N ALA A 264 29.13 11.33 -13.81
CA ALA A 264 29.19 10.20 -12.89
C ALA A 264 29.90 8.99 -13.55
N PRO A 265 30.91 8.38 -12.90
CA PRO A 265 31.51 7.16 -13.40
C PRO A 265 30.49 6.01 -13.36
N LEU A 266 30.65 5.01 -14.22
CA LEU A 266 29.91 3.75 -14.15
C LEU A 266 30.78 2.65 -13.55
N ASN A 267 30.16 1.72 -12.83
CA ASN A 267 30.81 0.49 -12.35
C ASN A 267 30.87 -0.58 -13.46
N GLU A 268 31.40 -1.76 -13.13
CA GLU A 268 31.52 -2.90 -14.05
C GLU A 268 30.17 -3.40 -14.64
N PHE A 269 29.06 -3.02 -14.02
CA PHE A 269 27.70 -3.35 -14.45
C PHE A 269 27.01 -2.20 -15.21
N GLY A 270 27.72 -1.11 -15.49
CA GLY A 270 27.15 0.06 -16.18
C GLY A 270 26.26 0.94 -15.30
N ASN A 271 26.32 0.80 -13.97
CA ASN A 271 25.54 1.59 -13.03
C ASN A 271 26.37 2.70 -12.39
N VAL A 272 25.76 3.84 -12.07
CA VAL A 272 26.40 4.88 -11.26
C VAL A 272 26.66 4.35 -9.83
N PRO A 273 27.90 4.39 -9.32
CA PRO A 273 28.19 4.02 -7.94
C PRO A 273 27.41 4.85 -6.93
N THR A 274 27.00 4.23 -5.83
CA THR A 274 26.23 4.89 -4.76
C THR A 274 26.93 6.11 -4.16
N ALA A 275 28.26 6.15 -4.16
CA ALA A 275 29.05 7.30 -3.70
C ALA A 275 28.87 8.56 -4.57
N ASN A 276 28.36 8.40 -5.80
CA ASN A 276 28.12 9.47 -6.75
C ASN A 276 26.62 9.80 -6.90
N LEU A 277 25.75 9.15 -6.12
CA LEU A 277 24.34 9.50 -6.03
C LEU A 277 24.15 10.51 -4.91
N PRO A 278 23.27 11.52 -5.08
CA PRO A 278 22.93 12.42 -3.99
C PRO A 278 22.33 11.66 -2.81
N ASP A 279 22.54 12.15 -1.59
CA ASP A 279 21.88 11.59 -0.41
C ASP A 279 20.38 11.92 -0.46
N LEU A 280 19.59 10.91 -0.79
CA LEU A 280 18.15 11.00 -0.95
C LEU A 280 17.39 10.56 0.31
N SER A 281 18.08 10.27 1.42
CA SER A 281 17.48 9.75 2.65
C SER A 281 16.43 10.67 3.29
N GLY A 282 16.51 11.99 3.04
CA GLY A 282 15.51 12.96 3.49
C GLY A 282 14.34 13.18 2.53
N SER A 283 14.38 12.61 1.32
CA SER A 283 13.38 12.85 0.25
C SER A 283 12.57 11.61 -0.10
N TYR A 284 13.03 10.42 0.27
CA TYR A 284 12.36 9.16 -0.06
C TYR A 284 11.98 8.38 1.19
N VAL A 285 10.81 7.77 1.12
CA VAL A 285 10.35 6.79 2.10
C VAL A 285 11.12 5.49 1.90
N ALA A 286 11.91 5.09 2.89
CA ALA A 286 12.65 3.83 2.83
C ALA A 286 11.70 2.64 2.66
N VAL A 287 12.04 1.71 1.75
CA VAL A 287 11.22 0.52 1.46
C VAL A 287 10.93 -0.32 2.71
N SER A 288 11.83 -0.30 3.69
CA SER A 288 11.68 -0.95 5.00
C SER A 288 10.51 -0.41 5.82
N THR A 289 10.03 0.79 5.55
CA THR A 289 8.87 1.39 6.25
C THR A 289 7.53 0.95 5.66
N ARG A 290 7.54 0.23 4.53
CA ARG A 290 6.30 -0.28 3.92
C ARG A 290 5.66 -1.35 4.79
N GLY A 291 4.40 -1.14 5.17
CA GLY A 291 3.63 -2.06 6.00
C GLY A 291 4.08 -2.13 7.46
N ALA A 292 5.01 -1.27 7.89
CA ALA A 292 5.42 -1.14 9.28
C ALA A 292 4.49 -0.17 10.03
N ALA A 293 4.33 -0.37 11.34
CA ALA A 293 3.59 0.56 12.19
C ALA A 293 4.23 1.96 12.14
N GLY A 294 3.44 2.99 11.85
CA GLY A 294 3.91 4.37 11.66
C GLY A 294 4.67 4.63 10.35
N GLY A 295 4.74 3.64 9.45
CA GLY A 295 5.32 3.75 8.12
C GLY A 295 4.29 4.04 7.03
N VAL A 296 4.59 3.64 5.80
CA VAL A 296 3.71 3.84 4.64
C VAL A 296 2.94 2.57 4.32
N ALA A 297 1.64 2.71 4.10
CA ALA A 297 0.78 1.59 3.75
C ALA A 297 1.19 0.97 2.40
N THR A 298 1.21 -0.36 2.33
CA THR A 298 1.30 -1.11 1.07
C THR A 298 -0.06 -1.18 0.40
N LEU A 299 -0.08 -1.42 -0.91
CA LEU A 299 -1.29 -1.77 -1.66
C LEU A 299 -1.32 -3.28 -1.91
N ASP A 300 -2.50 -3.89 -1.90
CA ASP A 300 -2.74 -5.26 -2.32
C ASP A 300 -2.80 -5.37 -3.86
N SER A 301 -3.09 -6.58 -4.37
CA SER A 301 -3.20 -6.84 -5.81
C SER A 301 -4.34 -6.09 -6.51
N ALA A 302 -5.30 -5.55 -5.74
CA ALA A 302 -6.37 -4.70 -6.24
C ALA A 302 -6.01 -3.20 -6.18
N GLY A 303 -4.79 -2.86 -5.72
CA GLY A 303 -4.36 -1.47 -5.57
C GLY A 303 -4.95 -0.79 -4.34
N ILE A 304 -5.41 -1.54 -3.33
CA ILE A 304 -6.07 -1.02 -2.14
C ILE A 304 -5.18 -1.24 -0.92
N VAL A 305 -5.18 -0.30 0.03
CA VAL A 305 -4.51 -0.49 1.33
C VAL A 305 -5.17 -1.67 2.07
N PRO A 306 -4.43 -2.73 2.43
CA PRO A 306 -4.99 -3.85 3.19
C PRO A 306 -5.66 -3.35 4.47
N ALA A 307 -6.82 -3.93 4.83
CA ALA A 307 -7.59 -3.51 6.00
C ALA A 307 -6.79 -3.51 7.31
N ALA A 308 -5.78 -4.38 7.43
CA ALA A 308 -4.87 -4.44 8.57
C ALA A 308 -3.95 -3.22 8.73
N GLN A 309 -3.81 -2.39 7.69
CA GLN A 309 -2.98 -1.19 7.65
C GLN A 309 -3.80 0.10 7.69
N LEU A 310 -5.13 0.01 7.64
CA LEU A 310 -5.99 1.17 7.80
C LEU A 310 -6.00 1.60 9.27
N PRO A 311 -5.87 2.92 9.54
CA PRO A 311 -6.18 3.43 10.87
C PRO A 311 -7.64 3.09 11.16
N PRO A 312 -7.97 2.57 12.34
CA PRO A 312 -9.36 2.19 12.59
C PRO A 312 -10.25 3.45 12.70
N PRO A 313 -11.56 3.33 12.48
CA PRO A 313 -12.47 4.47 12.42
C PRO A 313 -12.49 5.30 13.72
N SER A 314 -12.90 6.55 13.57
CA SER A 314 -12.80 7.69 14.50
C SER A 314 -13.63 7.57 15.79
N ASN A 315 -13.14 8.19 16.87
CA ASN A 315 -13.78 8.50 18.18
C ASN A 315 -14.41 7.36 19.01
N GLU A 316 -14.37 6.11 18.55
CA GLU A 316 -14.68 4.96 19.41
C GLU A 316 -13.45 4.59 20.24
N PHE A 317 -13.64 4.36 21.55
CA PHE A 317 -12.54 3.83 22.35
C PHE A 317 -12.23 2.42 21.86
N ARG A 318 -10.96 2.01 21.93
CA ARG A 318 -10.51 0.63 21.68
C ARG A 318 -10.00 0.00 22.96
N PRO A 319 -9.94 -1.35 23.04
CA PRO A 319 -9.31 -2.01 24.17
C PRO A 319 -7.93 -1.43 24.49
N ALA A 320 -7.10 -1.25 23.46
CA ALA A 320 -5.73 -0.74 23.61
C ALA A 320 -5.67 0.69 24.19
N ASP A 321 -6.68 1.53 23.93
CA ASP A 321 -6.73 2.91 24.44
C ASP A 321 -6.92 2.93 25.98
N LEU A 322 -7.47 1.85 26.54
CA LEU A 322 -7.60 1.62 27.99
C LEU A 322 -6.58 0.60 28.52
N ALA A 323 -5.49 0.34 27.77
CA ALA A 323 -4.48 -0.66 28.09
C ALA A 323 -5.02 -2.11 28.21
N LEU A 324 -6.09 -2.42 27.47
CA LEU A 324 -6.70 -3.74 27.38
C LEU A 324 -6.35 -4.41 26.04
N LYS A 325 -6.43 -5.74 26.02
CA LYS A 325 -6.18 -6.57 24.83
C LYS A 325 -7.43 -6.83 24.02
N ALA A 326 -8.56 -7.00 24.71
CA ALA A 326 -9.88 -7.20 24.12
C ALA A 326 -10.96 -6.80 25.13
N TRP A 327 -12.17 -6.54 24.64
CA TRP A 327 -13.36 -6.38 25.47
C TRP A 327 -14.62 -6.87 24.76
N ALA A 328 -15.72 -6.93 25.50
CA ALA A 328 -17.02 -7.33 24.98
C ALA A 328 -17.68 -6.27 24.09
N PHE A 329 -17.58 -5.00 24.50
CA PHE A 329 -18.12 -3.82 23.81
C PHE A 329 -17.47 -2.54 24.36
N ASP A 330 -17.60 -1.43 23.64
CA ASP A 330 -17.15 -0.10 24.10
C ASP A 330 -17.79 0.23 25.46
N PRO A 331 -17.02 0.51 26.52
CA PRO A 331 -17.57 0.91 27.83
C PRO A 331 -18.56 2.08 27.79
N GLY A 332 -18.49 2.96 26.78
CA GLY A 332 -19.46 4.04 26.56
C GLY A 332 -20.87 3.56 26.22
N LEU A 333 -21.03 2.30 25.79
CA LEU A 333 -22.32 1.64 25.60
C LEU A 333 -22.82 0.93 26.88
N GLY A 334 -22.11 1.10 28.00
CA GLY A 334 -22.50 0.61 29.32
C GLY A 334 -23.38 1.63 30.04
N GLN A 335 -24.52 1.18 30.57
CA GLN A 335 -25.34 2.03 31.46
C GLN A 335 -24.83 2.01 32.90
N SER A 336 -25.12 3.07 33.66
CA SER A 336 -24.88 3.13 35.10
C SER A 336 -25.81 2.23 35.94
N GLU A 337 -26.69 1.44 35.31
CA GLU A 337 -27.54 0.50 36.03
C GLU A 337 -26.73 -0.71 36.48
N VAL A 338 -26.37 -0.72 37.76
CA VAL A 338 -25.66 -1.84 38.38
C VAL A 338 -26.53 -3.08 38.34
N LYS A 339 -26.02 -4.16 37.72
CA LYS A 339 -26.62 -5.48 37.83
C LYS A 339 -25.71 -6.41 38.60
N TYR A 340 -26.34 -7.36 39.27
CA TYR A 340 -25.67 -8.32 40.10
C TYR A 340 -25.80 -9.70 39.45
N PRO A 341 -24.71 -10.46 39.33
CA PRO A 341 -24.80 -11.84 38.92
C PRO A 341 -25.52 -12.63 40.02
N SER A 342 -26.61 -13.30 39.67
CA SER A 342 -27.34 -14.17 40.59
C SER A 342 -26.38 -15.19 41.21
N SER A 343 -26.48 -15.40 42.53
CA SER A 343 -25.67 -16.40 43.24
C SER A 343 -25.84 -17.78 42.60
N GLY A 344 -24.74 -18.46 42.32
CA GLY A 344 -24.72 -19.79 41.71
C GLY A 344 -25.02 -19.82 40.21
N SER A 345 -25.06 -18.67 39.52
CA SER A 345 -25.21 -18.64 38.06
C SER A 345 -23.86 -18.59 37.34
N LEU A 346 -23.70 -19.42 36.31
CA LEU A 346 -22.58 -19.31 35.36
C LEU A 346 -22.93 -18.26 34.31
N ARG A 347 -22.08 -17.26 34.14
CA ARG A 347 -22.20 -16.22 33.13
C ARG A 347 -21.10 -16.35 32.09
N VAL A 348 -21.42 -16.04 30.84
CA VAL A 348 -20.46 -16.07 29.73
C VAL A 348 -20.57 -14.77 28.94
N THR A 349 -19.42 -14.21 28.57
CA THR A 349 -19.28 -13.07 27.65
C THR A 349 -18.23 -13.40 26.59
N ALA A 350 -18.55 -13.21 25.31
CA ALA A 350 -17.59 -13.36 24.22
C ALA A 350 -16.77 -12.07 24.03
N VAL A 351 -15.49 -12.23 23.71
CA VAL A 351 -14.57 -11.16 23.33
C VAL A 351 -13.83 -11.56 22.05
N GLN A 352 -13.51 -10.58 21.21
CA GLN A 352 -12.72 -10.79 20.00
C GLN A 352 -11.31 -10.25 20.20
N LEU A 353 -10.32 -11.07 19.89
CA LEU A 353 -8.91 -10.72 19.89
C LEU A 353 -8.43 -10.59 18.44
N HIS A 354 -7.82 -9.45 18.10
CA HIS A 354 -7.39 -9.15 16.73
C HIS A 354 -5.94 -9.53 16.46
N ASN A 355 -5.11 -9.60 17.50
CA ASN A 355 -3.68 -9.90 17.42
C ASN A 355 -3.32 -11.05 18.36
N THR A 356 -2.17 -11.68 18.15
CA THR A 356 -1.64 -12.61 19.15
C THR A 356 -1.22 -11.84 20.40
N GLU A 357 -1.80 -12.14 21.55
CA GLU A 357 -1.54 -11.41 22.80
C GLU A 357 -1.25 -12.36 23.95
N THR A 358 -0.33 -11.98 24.83
CA THR A 358 -0.16 -12.62 26.14
C THR A 358 -1.10 -11.96 27.13
N VAL A 359 -2.06 -12.73 27.62
CA VAL A 359 -3.10 -12.29 28.56
C VAL A 359 -2.76 -12.81 29.95
N SER A 360 -2.91 -11.94 30.95
CA SER A 360 -2.61 -12.21 32.35
C SER A 360 -3.82 -12.12 33.26
N SER A 361 -4.88 -11.43 32.83
CA SER A 361 -6.05 -11.16 33.68
C SER A 361 -7.36 -11.09 32.89
N ILE A 362 -8.47 -11.36 33.58
CA ILE A 362 -9.83 -11.00 33.13
C ILE A 362 -10.17 -9.66 33.78
N VAL A 363 -10.75 -8.74 33.03
CA VAL A 363 -11.02 -7.37 33.49
C VAL A 363 -12.51 -7.16 33.68
N TRP A 364 -12.88 -6.62 34.84
CA TRP A 364 -14.26 -6.27 35.19
C TRP A 364 -14.33 -4.83 35.67
N HIS A 365 -15.46 -4.17 35.40
CA HIS A 365 -15.79 -2.88 36.01
C HIS A 365 -16.83 -3.09 37.11
N LEU A 366 -16.47 -2.71 38.34
CA LEU A 366 -17.20 -3.03 39.57
C LEU A 366 -17.75 -1.77 40.22
N PHE A 367 -18.98 -1.83 40.72
CA PHE A 367 -19.67 -0.72 41.42
C PHE A 367 -19.90 -0.97 42.91
N GLY A 368 -19.54 -2.15 43.40
CA GLY A 368 -19.68 -2.55 44.79
C GLY A 368 -20.68 -3.64 45.07
N TYR A 369 -20.68 -4.12 46.32
CA TYR A 369 -21.54 -5.20 46.78
C TYR A 369 -21.69 -5.24 48.30
N ASN A 370 -22.75 -5.90 48.76
CA ASN A 370 -23.12 -6.01 50.18
C ASN A 370 -22.92 -7.43 50.76
N ALA A 371 -22.43 -8.39 49.96
CA ALA A 371 -22.21 -9.79 50.34
C ALA A 371 -20.82 -10.31 49.94
N GLY A 372 -20.09 -10.96 50.85
CA GLY A 372 -18.81 -11.59 50.51
C GLY A 372 -18.96 -12.79 49.57
N ILE A 373 -18.02 -12.95 48.62
CA ILE A 373 -17.91 -14.16 47.78
C ILE A 373 -17.54 -15.35 48.67
N THR A 374 -18.33 -16.41 48.64
CA THR A 374 -18.10 -17.65 49.42
C THR A 374 -17.39 -18.73 48.62
N ALA A 375 -17.59 -18.75 47.31
CA ALA A 375 -16.87 -19.61 46.37
C ALA A 375 -17.04 -19.04 44.97
N GLY A 376 -16.03 -19.16 44.12
CA GLY A 376 -16.17 -18.81 42.71
C GLY A 376 -14.90 -19.05 41.90
N ASP A 377 -15.01 -19.08 40.59
CA ASP A 377 -13.87 -19.03 39.66
C ASP A 377 -14.33 -18.34 38.37
N ALA A 378 -13.37 -17.74 37.66
CA ALA A 378 -13.55 -17.20 36.32
C ALA A 378 -12.48 -17.77 35.38
N GLY A 379 -12.74 -17.81 34.08
CA GLY A 379 -11.80 -18.39 33.14
C GLY A 379 -12.00 -17.97 31.70
N ILE A 380 -10.95 -18.22 30.92
CA ILE A 380 -10.91 -18.01 29.48
C ILE A 380 -11.12 -19.35 28.80
N PHE A 381 -12.03 -19.37 27.83
CA PHE A 381 -12.35 -20.54 27.03
C PHE A 381 -12.17 -20.19 25.55
N ASP A 382 -11.72 -21.16 24.75
CA ASP A 382 -11.62 -20.99 23.31
C ASP A 382 -12.99 -21.01 22.62
N SER A 383 -13.02 -20.80 21.31
CA SER A 383 -14.25 -20.78 20.51
C SER A 383 -15.02 -22.11 20.49
N SER A 384 -14.39 -23.24 20.85
CA SER A 384 -15.06 -24.53 21.02
C SER A 384 -15.71 -24.69 22.40
N GLY A 385 -15.39 -23.79 23.33
CA GLY A 385 -15.78 -23.84 24.71
C GLY A 385 -14.81 -24.62 25.59
N ALA A 386 -13.59 -24.97 25.16
CA ALA A 386 -12.62 -25.63 26.04
C ALA A 386 -11.92 -24.60 26.93
N ARG A 387 -11.75 -24.91 28.22
CA ARG A 387 -11.12 -23.99 29.18
C ARG A 387 -9.61 -23.93 29.00
N LEU A 388 -9.09 -22.74 28.78
CA LEU A 388 -7.66 -22.48 28.59
C LEU A 388 -6.98 -22.08 29.89
N ARG A 389 -7.60 -21.18 30.66
CA ARG A 389 -7.07 -20.65 31.94
C ARG A 389 -8.18 -20.31 32.90
N THR A 390 -7.84 -20.24 34.18
CA THR A 390 -8.73 -19.77 35.25
C THR A 390 -8.05 -18.72 36.10
N THR A 391 -8.84 -17.92 36.79
CA THR A 391 -8.40 -17.03 37.85
C THR A 391 -8.04 -17.81 39.12
N GLY A 392 -8.64 -18.99 39.31
CA GLY A 392 -8.67 -19.72 40.58
C GLY A 392 -9.71 -19.14 41.52
N ASP A 393 -9.76 -19.61 42.77
CA ASP A 393 -10.79 -19.24 43.74
C ASP A 393 -10.97 -17.71 43.91
N LEU A 394 -12.14 -17.19 43.55
CA LEU A 394 -12.55 -15.78 43.64
C LEU A 394 -12.87 -15.35 45.08
N SER A 395 -13.09 -16.28 46.00
CA SER A 395 -13.36 -15.97 47.41
C SER A 395 -12.11 -15.54 48.19
N VAL A 396 -10.93 -15.71 47.59
CA VAL A 396 -9.66 -15.24 48.17
C VAL A 396 -9.72 -13.74 48.43
N SER A 397 -9.45 -13.35 49.68
CA SER A 397 -9.51 -11.95 50.12
C SER A 397 -8.72 -11.01 49.22
N GLY A 398 -9.36 -9.94 48.75
CA GLY A 398 -8.76 -8.92 47.90
C GLY A 398 -8.68 -9.26 46.41
N LYS A 399 -9.05 -10.49 46.00
CA LYS A 399 -8.99 -10.90 44.60
C LYS A 399 -10.09 -10.27 43.74
N VAL A 400 -11.30 -10.21 44.28
CA VAL A 400 -12.37 -9.36 43.76
C VAL A 400 -12.55 -8.23 44.77
N PRO A 401 -12.10 -7.00 44.46
CA PRO A 401 -12.18 -5.89 45.41
C PRO A 401 -13.62 -5.47 45.69
N GLN A 402 -13.88 -5.07 46.94
CA GLN A 402 -15.13 -4.43 47.30
C GLN A 402 -15.02 -2.94 46.97
N GLU A 403 -15.80 -2.50 45.99
CA GLU A 403 -15.80 -1.12 45.50
C GLU A 403 -16.97 -0.32 46.09
N HIS A 404 -16.80 0.97 46.40
CA HIS A 404 -17.88 1.83 46.93
C HIS A 404 -17.82 3.28 46.41
N GLY A 405 -16.90 3.57 45.50
CA GLY A 405 -16.74 4.85 44.85
C GLY A 405 -17.85 5.12 43.84
N VAL A 406 -18.17 6.40 43.69
CA VAL A 406 -19.16 6.87 42.71
C VAL A 406 -18.66 6.56 41.30
N GLY A 407 -19.45 5.81 40.54
CA GLY A 407 -19.14 5.44 39.16
C GLY A 407 -18.33 4.15 39.01
N GLY A 408 -17.96 3.47 40.11
CA GLY A 408 -17.24 2.20 40.07
C GLY A 408 -15.79 2.31 39.61
N HIS A 409 -15.09 1.18 39.59
CA HIS A 409 -13.68 1.07 39.17
C HIS A 409 -13.43 -0.20 38.34
N THR A 410 -12.48 -0.10 37.41
CA THR A 410 -12.04 -1.22 36.57
C THR A 410 -10.90 -1.98 37.25
N TYR A 411 -11.05 -3.29 37.39
CA TYR A 411 -10.09 -4.17 38.03
C TYR A 411 -9.67 -5.32 37.12
N ALA A 412 -8.36 -5.60 37.09
CA ALA A 412 -7.79 -6.79 36.49
C ALA A 412 -7.77 -7.92 37.52
N ILE A 413 -8.59 -8.94 37.30
CA ILE A 413 -8.66 -10.16 38.10
C ILE A 413 -7.61 -11.15 37.57
N PRO A 414 -6.53 -11.42 38.33
CA PRO A 414 -5.40 -12.18 37.79
C PRO A 414 -5.76 -13.63 37.45
N LEU A 415 -5.22 -14.12 36.34
CA LEU A 415 -5.19 -15.54 36.03
C LEU A 415 -4.18 -16.27 36.91
N THR A 416 -4.40 -17.56 37.15
CA THR A 416 -3.44 -18.45 37.82
C THR A 416 -2.09 -18.51 37.10
N SER A 417 -2.09 -18.32 35.79
CA SER A 417 -0.91 -18.12 34.94
C SER A 417 -1.31 -17.43 33.65
N SER A 418 -0.38 -16.70 33.03
CA SER A 418 -0.62 -16.08 31.73
C SER A 418 -0.84 -17.11 30.62
N VAL A 419 -1.45 -16.67 29.53
CA VAL A 419 -1.67 -17.47 28.33
C VAL A 419 -1.50 -16.61 27.09
N THR A 420 -0.80 -17.14 26.09
CA THR A 420 -0.71 -16.53 24.77
C THR A 420 -1.88 -17.02 23.92
N LEU A 421 -2.70 -16.08 23.46
CA LEU A 421 -3.89 -16.33 22.66
C LEU A 421 -3.64 -15.85 21.24
N ALA A 422 -3.98 -16.67 20.24
CA ALA A 422 -3.98 -16.26 18.84
C ALA A 422 -5.22 -15.40 18.51
N PRO A 423 -5.23 -14.65 17.39
CA PRO A 423 -6.43 -13.94 16.93
C PRO A 423 -7.64 -14.87 16.83
N GLY A 424 -8.79 -14.44 17.36
CA GLY A 424 -9.98 -15.28 17.42
C GLY A 424 -11.02 -14.82 18.43
N ILE A 425 -12.08 -15.62 18.59
CA ILE A 425 -13.13 -15.41 19.59
C ILE A 425 -12.83 -16.25 20.82
N TYR A 426 -12.92 -15.62 21.98
CA TYR A 426 -12.78 -16.28 23.28
C TYR A 426 -13.99 -15.99 24.16
N TYR A 427 -14.29 -16.91 25.07
CA TYR A 427 -15.35 -16.75 26.05
C TYR A 427 -14.76 -16.53 27.43
N LEU A 428 -15.19 -15.46 28.08
CA LEU A 428 -14.88 -15.14 29.47
C LEU A 428 -16.07 -15.57 30.30
N ALA A 429 -15.87 -16.59 31.13
CA ALA A 429 -16.93 -17.14 31.97
C ALA A 429 -16.61 -17.00 33.45
N PHE A 430 -17.64 -16.80 34.27
CA PHE A 430 -17.48 -16.78 35.71
C PHE A 430 -18.68 -17.41 36.41
N TRP A 431 -18.43 -18.05 37.54
CA TRP A 431 -19.44 -18.59 38.44
C TRP A 431 -19.03 -18.25 39.87
N MET A 432 -20.01 -17.85 40.70
CA MET A 432 -19.74 -17.51 42.10
C MET A 432 -21.00 -17.56 42.96
N THR A 433 -20.79 -17.77 44.26
CA THR A 433 -21.80 -17.77 45.33
C THR A 433 -21.43 -16.76 46.40
N TYR A 434 -22.43 -16.31 47.16
CA TYR A 434 -22.28 -15.31 48.23
C TYR A 434 -23.11 -15.67 49.45
N THR A 435 -22.72 -15.17 50.62
CA THR A 435 -23.34 -15.49 51.92
C THR A 435 -24.81 -15.03 52.04
N SER A 436 -25.13 -13.82 51.58
CA SER A 436 -26.49 -13.24 51.58
C SER A 436 -26.50 -11.90 50.86
N GLY A 437 -27.47 -11.62 49.99
CA GLY A 437 -27.54 -10.35 49.26
C GLY A 437 -26.99 -10.47 47.84
N ASN A 438 -26.48 -9.36 47.32
CA ASN A 438 -26.01 -9.26 45.95
C ASN A 438 -24.48 -9.46 45.87
N GLY A 439 -24.02 -10.18 44.85
CA GLY A 439 -22.61 -10.29 44.50
C GLY A 439 -22.00 -8.98 43.99
N PRO A 440 -20.78 -9.00 43.40
CA PRO A 440 -20.19 -7.81 42.80
C PRO A 440 -21.14 -7.18 41.78
N GLY A 441 -21.50 -5.92 42.01
CA GLY A 441 -22.22 -5.12 41.02
C GLY A 441 -21.31 -4.84 39.84
N MET A 442 -21.73 -5.21 38.64
CA MET A 442 -20.89 -5.16 37.44
C MET A 442 -21.54 -4.31 36.36
N LEU A 443 -20.71 -3.69 35.51
CA LEU A 443 -21.16 -2.96 34.33
C LEU A 443 -21.90 -3.88 33.36
N VAL A 444 -23.03 -3.41 32.84
CA VAL A 444 -23.81 -4.08 31.80
C VAL A 444 -24.09 -3.13 30.63
N SER A 445 -24.37 -3.70 29.46
CA SER A 445 -24.82 -2.92 28.28
C SER A 445 -26.07 -2.10 28.58
N GLU A 446 -26.15 -0.88 28.00
CA GLU A 446 -27.24 0.10 28.11
C GLU A 446 -28.63 -0.43 27.71
N SER A 447 -28.67 -1.44 26.86
CA SER A 447 -29.92 -2.04 26.41
C SER A 447 -29.89 -3.55 26.60
N ASN A 448 -30.02 -3.94 27.86
CA ASN A 448 -30.08 -5.34 28.29
C ASN A 448 -31.19 -6.16 27.57
N GLY A 449 -32.17 -5.48 26.93
CA GLY A 449 -33.11 -6.02 25.95
C GLY A 449 -32.69 -5.85 24.48
N ASN A 450 -32.58 -4.61 23.96
CA ASN A 450 -32.92 -4.38 22.54
C ASN A 450 -31.79 -4.08 21.52
N PHE A 451 -30.52 -3.85 21.91
CA PHE A 451 -29.51 -3.36 20.93
C PHE A 451 -28.29 -4.28 20.72
N ILE A 452 -27.76 -4.92 21.76
CA ILE A 452 -26.67 -5.89 21.59
C ILE A 452 -27.27 -7.30 21.55
N PRO A 453 -27.23 -8.00 20.41
CA PRO A 453 -27.87 -9.31 20.31
C PRO A 453 -27.07 -10.34 21.13
N THR A 454 -27.79 -11.22 21.82
CA THR A 454 -27.20 -12.35 22.55
C THR A 454 -26.54 -13.35 21.60
N PHE A 455 -26.97 -13.41 20.34
CA PHE A 455 -26.48 -14.29 19.29
C PHE A 455 -26.06 -13.50 18.06
N TYR A 456 -25.07 -14.01 17.33
CA TYR A 456 -24.75 -13.48 16.01
C TYR A 456 -25.39 -14.37 14.93
N GLY A 457 -26.44 -13.87 14.26
CA GLY A 457 -27.35 -14.65 13.41
C GLY A 457 -26.75 -15.36 12.19
N LEU A 458 -25.45 -15.23 11.93
CA LEU A 458 -24.75 -15.96 10.86
C LEU A 458 -24.25 -17.35 11.32
N ASN A 459 -24.03 -17.59 12.63
CA ASN A 459 -23.48 -18.83 13.18
C ASN A 459 -24.08 -19.18 14.57
N ASN A 460 -23.67 -20.30 15.18
CA ASN A 460 -24.00 -20.64 16.57
C ASN A 460 -23.17 -19.87 17.62
N THR A 461 -22.57 -18.73 17.25
CA THR A 461 -21.75 -17.92 18.16
C THR A 461 -22.64 -17.15 19.13
N ILE A 462 -22.49 -17.43 20.42
CA ILE A 462 -23.13 -16.67 21.49
C ILE A 462 -22.24 -15.47 21.86
N ARG A 463 -22.83 -14.34 22.23
CA ARG A 463 -22.09 -13.19 22.77
C ARG A 463 -22.23 -13.10 24.28
N PHE A 464 -23.40 -13.45 24.80
CA PHE A 464 -23.68 -13.46 26.23
C PHE A 464 -24.48 -14.72 26.56
N GLY A 465 -24.33 -15.25 27.77
CA GLY A 465 -25.04 -16.45 28.19
C GLY A 465 -25.16 -16.57 29.69
N VAL A 466 -26.22 -17.25 30.14
CA VAL A 466 -26.41 -17.67 31.53
C VAL A 466 -26.78 -19.15 31.57
N ASP A 467 -26.16 -19.87 32.50
CA ASP A 467 -26.58 -21.20 32.92
C ASP A 467 -26.86 -21.17 34.43
N LEU A 468 -28.13 -21.34 34.79
CA LEU A 468 -28.62 -21.33 36.16
C LEU A 468 -28.45 -22.70 36.86
N SER A 469 -28.09 -23.74 36.12
CA SER A 469 -27.89 -25.10 36.64
C SER A 469 -26.45 -25.41 37.01
N ALA A 470 -25.51 -24.55 36.60
CA ALA A 470 -24.09 -24.73 36.88
C ALA A 470 -23.78 -24.68 38.39
N THR A 471 -22.93 -25.59 38.84
CA THR A 471 -22.47 -25.70 40.24
C THR A 471 -21.02 -25.23 40.44
N GLY A 472 -20.41 -24.66 39.40
CA GLY A 472 -19.02 -24.24 39.37
C GLY A 472 -18.59 -23.79 37.98
N LEU A 473 -17.33 -23.36 37.85
CA LEU A 473 -16.73 -23.10 36.54
C LEU A 473 -16.35 -24.44 35.87
N PRO A 474 -16.95 -24.79 34.71
CA PRO A 474 -16.71 -26.09 34.08
C PRO A 474 -15.37 -26.13 33.34
N SER A 475 -14.88 -27.33 33.01
CA SER A 475 -13.72 -27.52 32.13
C SER A 475 -14.02 -27.25 30.66
N SER A 476 -15.30 -27.30 30.27
CA SER A 476 -15.77 -26.91 28.96
C SER A 476 -17.20 -26.34 29.02
N LEU A 477 -17.45 -25.30 28.24
CA LEU A 477 -18.76 -24.68 28.06
C LEU A 477 -19.56 -25.42 27.00
N ASN A 478 -20.81 -25.77 27.31
CA ASN A 478 -21.77 -26.17 26.29
C ASN A 478 -22.39 -24.92 25.65
N LEU A 479 -21.74 -24.37 24.63
CA LEU A 479 -22.20 -23.13 23.98
C LEU A 479 -23.61 -23.25 23.38
N SER A 480 -24.09 -24.46 23.10
CA SER A 480 -25.42 -24.72 22.57
C SER A 480 -26.54 -24.71 23.62
N SER A 481 -26.20 -24.83 24.91
CA SER A 481 -27.19 -24.84 26.01
C SER A 481 -27.57 -23.45 26.51
N PHE A 482 -26.82 -22.41 26.15
CA PHE A 482 -27.19 -21.03 26.46
C PHE A 482 -28.37 -20.62 25.55
N GLY A 483 -29.49 -20.21 26.16
CA GLY A 483 -30.79 -20.08 25.48
C GLY A 483 -30.78 -19.11 24.30
N LYS A 484 -31.36 -19.54 23.16
CA LYS A 484 -31.40 -18.83 21.86
C LYS A 484 -32.42 -17.69 21.75
N ASP A 485 -33.28 -17.54 22.75
CA ASP A 485 -34.37 -16.56 22.80
C ASP A 485 -34.07 -15.51 23.88
N GLU A 486 -34.50 -14.26 23.66
CA GLU A 486 -34.34 -13.13 24.57
C GLU A 486 -35.12 -13.32 25.89
N ASN A 487 -36.01 -14.32 25.95
CA ASN A 487 -36.64 -14.79 27.18
C ASN A 487 -36.51 -16.31 27.31
N THR A 488 -35.65 -16.78 28.22
CA THR A 488 -36.17 -17.29 29.52
C THR A 488 -35.18 -17.17 30.67
N THR A 489 -34.32 -16.13 30.64
CA THR A 489 -34.02 -15.21 31.75
C THR A 489 -32.73 -14.47 31.40
N SER A 490 -32.90 -13.27 30.81
CA SER A 490 -31.84 -12.41 30.28
C SER A 490 -30.48 -12.56 31.00
N PRO A 491 -29.39 -12.91 30.29
CA PRO A 491 -28.12 -13.26 30.93
C PRO A 491 -27.44 -12.11 31.66
N ASN A 492 -28.00 -10.90 31.63
CA ASN A 492 -27.31 -9.65 31.91
C ASN A 492 -26.05 -9.54 31.05
N LYS A 493 -25.99 -8.57 30.15
CA LYS A 493 -24.89 -8.41 29.20
C LYS A 493 -23.67 -7.77 29.90
N PHE A 494 -23.05 -8.51 30.82
CA PHE A 494 -21.93 -8.05 31.65
C PHE A 494 -20.72 -7.73 30.79
N TRP A 495 -20.16 -6.54 31.01
CA TRP A 495 -18.93 -6.10 30.38
C TRP A 495 -17.74 -6.87 30.97
N GLN A 496 -16.92 -7.44 30.10
CA GLN A 496 -15.68 -8.12 30.45
C GLN A 496 -14.60 -7.79 29.42
N GLY A 497 -13.34 -7.78 29.87
CA GLY A 497 -12.18 -7.59 28.99
C GLY A 497 -11.00 -8.48 29.36
N LEU A 498 -9.92 -8.34 28.59
CA LEU A 498 -8.65 -9.03 28.78
C LEU A 498 -7.52 -8.02 28.93
N ALA A 499 -6.58 -8.30 29.83
CA ALA A 499 -5.36 -7.50 30.04
C ALA A 499 -4.10 -8.37 30.08
#